data_AF-A0A3B8XB36-F1
#
_entry.id   AF-A0A3B8XB36-F1
#
_cell.length_a   1.000
_cell.length_b   1.000
_cell.length_c   1.000
_cell.angle_alpha   90.00
_cell.angle_beta   90.00
_cell.angle_gamma   90.00
#
_symmetry.space_group_name_H-M   'P 1'
#
loop_
_entity.id
_entity.type
_entity.pdbx_description
1 polymer ?
#
loop_
_entity_poly.entity_id
_entity_poly.type
_entity_poly.pdbx_seq_one_letter_code
_entity_poly.pdbx_strand_id
1 'polypeptide(L)'
;MLRYLIIMLDASAPSFCYYPDPPSGGTKMPLEVLRKAVFFAQTHAMGVNVLCAEPPAKEMLEELDKINHIIIGPPSITCDFVWNIPILNAGEDLSAFAGNPDKNVILRTSMASLPNLPEAVRTLKGKFRRLNVIITDEWKMTSAQVAHFQEILNDVGRYADGVQISLVTDRGMLDKPSHCDAGVRHLTVAPDGRFYVCPGFFLEDPDDSCGSVDEGVYIPLEELYRLDHAPICRVCDAWQCKRCVWMNRKRTLEVNTPSRGQCITSHVVRNHALKDNPTPYLDPFELIGR
;
A
#
# COMPACT_ATOMS: atom_id res chain seq x y z
N MET A 1 9.15 -11.55 -12.87
CA MET A 1 8.29 -11.18 -14.00
C MET A 1 7.15 -10.31 -13.47
N LEU A 2 7.04 -9.11 -14.05
CA LEU A 2 6.01 -8.14 -13.71
C LEU A 2 4.61 -8.70 -13.99
N ARG A 3 3.64 -8.31 -13.18
CA ARG A 3 2.24 -8.77 -13.22
C ARG A 3 1.23 -7.64 -13.12
N TYR A 4 1.61 -6.50 -12.52
CA TYR A 4 0.71 -5.36 -12.37
C TYR A 4 1.42 -4.06 -12.74
N LEU A 5 0.68 -3.15 -13.37
CA LEU A 5 1.10 -1.77 -13.61
C LEU A 5 0.23 -0.84 -12.77
N ILE A 6 0.85 0.03 -11.99
CA ILE A 6 0.16 1.12 -11.32
C ILE A 6 0.26 2.34 -12.24
N ILE A 7 -0.86 2.86 -12.71
CA ILE A 7 -0.92 4.07 -13.53
C ILE A 7 -1.38 5.23 -12.65
N MET A 8 -0.52 6.23 -12.45
CA MET A 8 -0.91 7.47 -11.77
C MET A 8 -1.41 8.47 -12.80
N LEU A 9 -2.72 8.71 -12.86
CA LEU A 9 -3.30 9.68 -13.79
C LEU A 9 -3.03 11.13 -13.38
N ASP A 10 -2.66 11.35 -12.14
CA ASP A 10 -2.37 12.66 -11.59
C ASP A 10 -1.33 12.53 -10.47
N ALA A 11 -0.34 13.44 -10.45
CA ALA A 11 0.68 13.48 -9.42
C ALA A 11 0.11 13.91 -8.06
N SER A 12 -1.07 14.54 -8.01
CA SER A 12 -1.77 14.83 -6.75
C SER A 12 -2.72 13.73 -6.26
N ALA A 13 -2.69 12.55 -6.89
CA ALA A 13 -3.54 11.45 -6.48
C ALA A 13 -3.23 10.97 -5.05
N PRO A 14 -4.26 10.76 -4.20
CA PRO A 14 -4.06 10.42 -2.79
C PRO A 14 -3.24 9.15 -2.64
N SER A 15 -2.38 9.12 -1.63
CA SER A 15 -1.60 7.92 -1.35
C SER A 15 -2.53 6.81 -0.88
N PHE A 16 -2.35 5.61 -1.42
CA PHE A 16 -3.06 4.40 -0.98
C PHE A 16 -2.19 3.52 -0.07
N CYS A 17 -0.97 3.95 0.22
CA CYS A 17 0.09 3.14 0.84
C CYS A 17 0.87 3.97 1.88
N TYR A 18 2.08 3.52 2.24
CA TYR A 18 2.91 4.11 3.29
C TYR A 18 3.54 5.46 2.93
N TYR A 19 3.63 5.79 1.65
CA TYR A 19 4.18 7.08 1.23
C TYR A 19 3.20 8.22 1.60
N PRO A 20 3.69 9.43 1.88
CA PRO A 20 2.84 10.57 2.25
C PRO A 20 1.93 10.97 1.09
N ASP A 21 0.90 11.75 1.37
CA ASP A 21 0.13 12.35 0.28
C ASP A 21 0.99 13.34 -0.51
N PRO A 22 0.82 13.39 -1.83
CA PRO A 22 1.49 14.38 -2.65
C PRO A 22 0.97 15.80 -2.34
N PRO A 23 1.75 16.84 -2.69
CA PRO A 23 1.26 18.22 -2.65
C PRO A 23 0.09 18.43 -3.63
N SER A 24 -0.77 19.39 -3.30
CA SER A 24 -1.89 19.80 -4.16
C SER A 24 -1.41 20.38 -5.50
N GLY A 25 -2.20 20.20 -6.57
CA GLY A 25 -1.94 20.82 -7.87
C GLY A 25 -0.93 20.07 -8.74
N GLY A 26 -0.96 18.74 -8.68
CA GLY A 26 -0.05 17.86 -9.41
C GLY A 26 -0.27 17.86 -10.92
N THR A 27 0.74 17.40 -11.65
CA THR A 27 0.68 17.22 -13.09
C THR A 27 -0.28 16.09 -13.46
N LYS A 28 -1.21 16.37 -14.37
CA LYS A 28 -2.11 15.36 -14.95
C LYS A 28 -1.42 14.61 -16.08
N MET A 29 -1.67 13.30 -16.17
CA MET A 29 -1.15 12.43 -17.21
C MET A 29 -1.76 12.80 -18.57
N PRO A 30 -0.95 13.07 -19.60
CA PRO A 30 -1.46 13.23 -20.96
C PRO A 30 -2.10 11.95 -21.49
N LEU A 31 -3.17 12.07 -22.29
CA LEU A 31 -3.87 10.91 -22.88
C LEU A 31 -2.94 10.01 -23.71
N GLU A 32 -1.99 10.60 -24.44
CA GLU A 32 -0.99 9.84 -25.20
C GLU A 32 -0.07 9.00 -24.31
N VAL A 33 0.29 9.52 -23.13
CA VAL A 33 1.08 8.76 -22.15
C VAL A 33 0.26 7.58 -21.62
N LEU A 34 -1.02 7.81 -21.30
CA LEU A 34 -1.94 6.75 -20.88
C LEU A 34 -2.07 5.65 -21.95
N ARG A 35 -2.24 6.03 -23.23
CA ARG A 35 -2.31 5.09 -24.35
C ARG A 35 -1.08 4.19 -24.41
N LYS A 36 0.11 4.77 -24.29
CA LYS A 36 1.38 4.02 -24.27
C LYS A 36 1.48 3.12 -23.03
N ALA A 37 1.06 3.59 -21.86
CA ALA A 37 1.04 2.80 -20.63
C ALA A 37 0.09 1.59 -20.71
N VAL A 38 -1.12 1.79 -21.24
CA VAL A 38 -2.10 0.70 -21.47
C VAL A 38 -1.53 -0.30 -22.46
N PHE A 39 -0.96 0.17 -23.57
CA PHE A 39 -0.30 -0.71 -24.55
C PHE A 39 0.85 -1.52 -23.93
N PHE A 40 1.68 -0.88 -23.10
CA PHE A 40 2.74 -1.57 -22.36
C PHE A 40 2.17 -2.67 -21.44
N ALA A 41 1.11 -2.38 -20.69
CA ALA A 41 0.46 -3.36 -19.83
C ALA A 41 -0.14 -4.54 -20.63
N GLN A 42 -0.77 -4.26 -21.78
CA GLN A 42 -1.35 -5.29 -22.66
C GLN A 42 -0.27 -6.21 -23.24
N THR A 43 0.81 -5.65 -23.76
CA THR A 43 1.93 -6.42 -24.35
C THR A 43 2.62 -7.34 -23.34
N HIS A 44 2.58 -7.00 -22.05
CA HIS A 44 3.15 -7.78 -20.96
C HIS A 44 2.10 -8.58 -20.15
N ALA A 45 0.84 -8.61 -20.60
CA ALA A 45 -0.28 -9.28 -19.92
C ALA A 45 -0.43 -8.92 -18.43
N MET A 46 -0.27 -7.63 -18.11
CA MET A 46 -0.31 -7.10 -16.75
C MET A 46 -1.73 -6.65 -16.36
N GLY A 47 -2.12 -6.83 -15.09
CA GLY A 47 -3.29 -6.15 -14.54
C GLY A 47 -3.00 -4.68 -14.24
N VAL A 48 -4.01 -3.81 -14.30
CA VAL A 48 -3.81 -2.37 -14.09
C VAL A 48 -4.49 -1.88 -12.81
N ASN A 49 -3.76 -1.11 -12.00
CA ASN A 49 -4.33 -0.33 -10.91
C ASN A 49 -4.16 1.15 -11.25
N VAL A 50 -5.24 1.91 -11.26
CA VAL A 50 -5.26 3.32 -11.63
C VAL A 50 -5.39 4.14 -10.36
N LEU A 51 -4.50 5.12 -10.18
CA LEU A 51 -4.54 6.05 -9.06
C LEU A 51 -4.93 7.44 -9.59
N CYS A 52 -5.96 8.05 -8.99
CA CYS A 52 -6.47 9.35 -9.43
C CYS A 52 -7.08 10.15 -8.28
N ALA A 53 -6.90 11.47 -8.31
CA ALA A 53 -7.51 12.42 -7.37
C ALA A 53 -8.96 12.77 -7.73
N GLU A 54 -9.30 12.67 -9.01
CA GLU A 54 -10.60 13.07 -9.57
C GLU A 54 -11.07 11.98 -10.54
N PRO A 55 -12.39 11.88 -10.79
CA PRO A 55 -12.93 10.98 -11.80
C PRO A 55 -12.20 11.17 -13.15
N PRO A 56 -11.68 10.11 -13.77
CA PRO A 56 -10.99 10.24 -15.05
C PRO A 56 -11.92 10.80 -16.13
N ALA A 57 -11.37 11.59 -17.06
CA ALA A 57 -12.13 12.07 -18.20
C ALA A 57 -12.65 10.90 -19.04
N LYS A 58 -13.76 11.10 -19.76
CA LYS A 58 -14.39 10.05 -20.58
C LYS A 58 -13.41 9.34 -21.52
N GLU A 59 -12.57 10.11 -22.22
CA GLU A 59 -11.57 9.56 -23.14
C GLU A 59 -10.51 8.70 -22.43
N MET A 60 -10.16 9.03 -21.18
CA MET A 60 -9.25 8.20 -20.38
C MET A 60 -9.92 6.91 -19.93
N LEU A 61 -11.21 6.94 -19.57
CA LEU A 61 -11.98 5.75 -19.23
C LEU A 61 -12.09 4.81 -20.44
N GLU A 62 -12.38 5.35 -21.63
CA GLU A 62 -12.43 4.57 -22.88
C GLU A 62 -11.10 3.87 -23.20
N GLU A 63 -9.96 4.47 -22.86
CA GLU A 63 -8.64 3.84 -22.98
C GLU A 63 -8.41 2.76 -21.91
N LEU A 64 -8.77 3.05 -20.66
CA LEU A 64 -8.64 2.11 -19.54
C LEU A 64 -9.53 0.87 -19.72
N ASP A 65 -10.73 1.02 -20.28
CA ASP A 65 -11.69 -0.07 -20.55
C ASP A 65 -11.16 -1.11 -21.55
N LYS A 66 -10.06 -0.81 -22.26
CA LYS A 66 -9.36 -1.77 -23.14
C LYS A 66 -8.56 -2.82 -22.36
N ILE A 67 -8.44 -2.70 -21.05
CA ILE A 67 -7.71 -3.62 -20.17
C ILE A 67 -8.42 -3.76 -18.82
N ASN A 68 -8.30 -4.92 -18.19
CA ASN A 68 -8.84 -5.12 -16.84
C ASN A 68 -8.11 -4.21 -15.84
N HIS A 69 -8.87 -3.35 -15.16
CA HIS A 69 -8.32 -2.34 -14.28
C HIS A 69 -9.13 -2.14 -13.00
N ILE A 70 -8.47 -1.61 -11.97
CA ILE A 70 -9.06 -1.19 -10.69
C ILE A 70 -8.73 0.28 -10.49
N ILE A 71 -9.74 1.11 -10.29
CA ILE A 71 -9.58 2.54 -10.01
C ILE A 71 -9.62 2.78 -8.50
N ILE A 72 -8.53 3.36 -8.01
CA ILE A 72 -8.28 3.74 -6.62
C ILE A 72 -8.30 5.26 -6.55
N GLY A 73 -9.06 5.81 -5.60
CA GLY A 73 -9.21 7.25 -5.48
C GLY A 73 -9.76 7.68 -4.12
N PRO A 74 -10.03 8.99 -3.93
CA PRO A 74 -10.61 9.53 -2.71
C PRO A 74 -12.01 8.95 -2.43
N PRO A 75 -12.61 9.19 -1.26
CA PRO A 75 -13.98 8.77 -1.03
C PRO A 75 -14.94 9.57 -1.91
N SER A 76 -15.97 8.91 -2.45
CA SER A 76 -17.10 9.56 -3.13
C SER A 76 -17.95 10.34 -2.12
N ILE A 77 -17.43 11.45 -1.60
CA ILE A 77 -18.21 12.36 -0.72
C ILE A 77 -18.94 13.40 -1.58
N THR A 78 -18.36 13.77 -2.72
CA THR A 78 -18.80 14.92 -3.53
C THR A 78 -19.04 14.60 -5.01
N CYS A 79 -18.89 13.34 -5.45
CA CYS A 79 -19.13 12.95 -6.83
C CYS A 79 -19.79 11.57 -6.94
N ASP A 80 -20.62 11.38 -7.97
CA ASP A 80 -21.32 10.13 -8.27
C ASP A 80 -20.40 9.05 -8.88
N PHE A 81 -19.09 9.32 -8.96
CA PHE A 81 -18.13 8.36 -9.47
C PHE A 81 -17.91 7.22 -8.48
N VAL A 82 -17.93 5.99 -8.98
CA VAL A 82 -17.91 4.78 -8.16
C VAL A 82 -16.51 4.19 -8.17
N TRP A 83 -15.67 4.58 -7.20
CA TRP A 83 -14.33 4.02 -7.02
C TRP A 83 -14.37 2.51 -6.78
N ASN A 84 -13.41 1.75 -7.34
CA ASN A 84 -13.29 0.33 -7.01
C ASN A 84 -12.76 0.14 -5.59
N ILE A 85 -11.79 0.98 -5.18
CA ILE A 85 -11.21 1.01 -3.84
C ILE A 85 -11.07 2.46 -3.38
N PRO A 86 -11.97 2.97 -2.52
CA PRO A 86 -11.82 4.29 -1.93
C PRO A 86 -10.76 4.31 -0.82
N ILE A 87 -10.08 5.45 -0.69
CA ILE A 87 -9.09 5.74 0.35
C ILE A 87 -9.73 6.69 1.36
N LEU A 88 -9.63 6.36 2.65
CA LEU A 88 -10.12 7.15 3.78
C LEU A 88 -8.97 7.51 4.71
N ASN A 89 -9.06 8.62 5.44
CA ASN A 89 -8.13 8.92 6.52
C ASN A 89 -8.85 8.84 7.88
N ALA A 90 -8.24 8.16 8.85
CA ALA A 90 -8.81 7.98 10.19
C ALA A 90 -8.96 9.28 11.00
N GLY A 91 -8.36 10.39 10.54
CA GLY A 91 -8.52 11.72 11.12
C GLY A 91 -9.69 12.53 10.54
N GLU A 92 -10.38 12.03 9.52
CA GLU A 92 -11.52 12.69 8.87
C GLU A 92 -12.86 12.21 9.46
N ASP A 93 -13.95 12.92 9.14
CA ASP A 93 -15.29 12.46 9.46
C ASP A 93 -15.71 11.30 8.55
N LEU A 94 -15.71 10.09 9.11
CA LEU A 94 -16.06 8.85 8.42
C LEU A 94 -17.57 8.56 8.40
N SER A 95 -18.38 9.36 9.10
CA SER A 95 -19.83 9.11 9.23
C SER A 95 -20.54 9.27 7.88
N ALA A 96 -20.12 10.25 7.08
CA ALA A 96 -20.66 10.57 5.76
C ALA A 96 -20.29 9.56 4.67
N PHE A 97 -19.33 8.67 4.91
CA PHE A 97 -18.97 7.65 3.93
C PHE A 97 -20.11 6.64 3.76
N ALA A 98 -20.72 6.59 2.57
CA ALA A 98 -21.83 5.68 2.27
C ALA A 98 -21.39 4.20 2.29
N GLY A 99 -20.20 3.92 1.75
CA GLY A 99 -19.63 2.58 1.68
C GLY A 99 -20.34 1.62 0.74
N ASN A 100 -19.76 0.43 0.60
CA ASN A 100 -20.32 -0.69 -0.12
C ASN A 100 -19.79 -1.99 0.49
N PRO A 101 -20.65 -2.88 1.04
CA PRO A 101 -20.24 -4.08 1.75
C PRO A 101 -19.53 -5.13 0.89
N ASP A 102 -19.54 -4.99 -0.44
CA ASP A 102 -18.85 -5.88 -1.38
C ASP A 102 -17.46 -5.37 -1.78
N LYS A 103 -17.13 -4.12 -1.44
CA LYS A 103 -15.90 -3.45 -1.85
C LYS A 103 -14.82 -3.42 -0.78
N ASN A 104 -13.58 -3.39 -1.23
CA ASN A 104 -12.44 -3.15 -0.36
C ASN A 104 -12.28 -1.65 -0.13
N VAL A 105 -11.84 -1.28 1.08
CA VAL A 105 -11.58 0.11 1.46
C VAL A 105 -10.17 0.19 2.04
N ILE A 106 -9.46 1.28 1.74
CA ILE A 106 -8.18 1.58 2.36
C ILE A 106 -8.41 2.65 3.43
N LEU A 107 -7.97 2.39 4.66
CA LEU A 107 -7.99 3.36 5.74
C LEU A 107 -6.56 3.71 6.14
N ARG A 108 -6.17 4.96 5.92
CA ARG A 108 -4.88 5.49 6.32
C ARG A 108 -4.96 6.10 7.71
N THR A 109 -3.95 5.84 8.50
CA THR A 109 -3.78 6.41 9.84
C THR A 109 -2.30 6.68 10.09
N SER A 110 -1.99 7.41 11.15
CA SER A 110 -0.62 7.65 11.62
C SER A 110 -0.46 7.11 13.04
N MET A 111 0.78 7.02 13.51
CA MET A 111 1.11 6.71 14.89
C MET A 111 0.43 7.67 15.87
N ALA A 112 0.25 8.95 15.50
CA ALA A 112 -0.43 9.94 16.32
C ALA A 112 -1.95 9.74 16.34
N SER A 113 -2.54 9.20 15.27
CA SER A 113 -3.99 8.97 15.13
C SER A 113 -4.41 7.53 15.44
N LEU A 114 -3.45 6.64 15.73
CA LEU A 114 -3.69 5.25 16.09
C LEU A 114 -4.74 5.05 17.20
N PRO A 115 -4.78 5.88 18.27
CA PRO A 115 -5.82 5.75 19.29
C PRO A 115 -7.27 5.88 18.77
N ASN A 116 -7.47 6.54 17.63
CA ASN A 116 -8.80 6.71 17.01
C ASN A 116 -9.19 5.51 16.13
N LEU A 117 -8.28 4.58 15.87
CA LEU A 117 -8.50 3.46 14.95
C LEU A 117 -9.69 2.56 15.34
N PRO A 118 -9.90 2.16 16.62
CA PRO A 118 -11.04 1.34 16.99
C PRO A 118 -12.38 2.02 16.67
N GLU A 119 -12.46 3.33 16.90
CA GLU A 119 -13.66 4.13 16.63
C GLU A 119 -13.90 4.29 15.12
N ALA A 120 -12.85 4.51 14.33
CA ALA A 120 -12.92 4.52 12.89
C ALA A 120 -13.44 3.19 12.32
N VAL A 121 -12.91 2.06 12.82
CA VAL A 121 -13.35 0.71 12.43
C VAL A 121 -14.81 0.49 12.80
N ARG A 122 -15.22 0.89 14.02
CA ARG A 122 -16.61 0.81 14.48
C ARG A 122 -17.55 1.58 13.56
N THR A 123 -17.19 2.80 13.19
CA THR A 123 -17.99 3.67 12.30
C THR A 123 -18.10 3.12 10.88
N LEU A 124 -17.06 2.45 10.38
CA LEU A 124 -17.04 1.86 9.04
C LEU A 124 -17.64 0.45 8.98
N LYS A 125 -17.96 -0.18 10.12
CA LYS A 125 -18.47 -1.56 10.14
C LYS A 125 -19.73 -1.70 9.27
N GLY A 126 -19.75 -2.72 8.41
CA GLY A 126 -20.83 -2.98 7.46
C GLY A 126 -20.77 -2.15 6.17
N LYS A 127 -19.79 -1.24 6.03
CA LYS A 127 -19.61 -0.37 4.85
C LYS A 127 -18.55 -0.88 3.87
N PHE A 128 -18.00 -2.06 4.09
CA PHE A 128 -16.92 -2.65 3.29
C PHE A 128 -16.87 -4.17 3.43
N ARG A 129 -16.28 -4.85 2.44
CA ARG A 129 -15.92 -6.27 2.47
C ARG A 129 -14.62 -6.52 3.21
N ARG A 130 -13.61 -5.68 2.92
CA ARG A 130 -12.31 -5.68 3.57
C ARG A 130 -11.82 -4.26 3.84
N LEU A 131 -11.31 -4.04 5.04
CA LEU A 131 -10.60 -2.82 5.42
C LEU A 131 -9.10 -3.08 5.44
N ASN A 132 -8.39 -2.49 4.50
CA ASN A 132 -6.94 -2.47 4.50
C ASN A 132 -6.45 -1.22 5.25
N VAL A 133 -5.98 -1.40 6.47
CA VAL A 133 -5.44 -0.31 7.29
C VAL A 133 -3.95 -0.12 6.99
N ILE A 134 -3.55 1.13 6.75
CA ILE A 134 -2.17 1.54 6.51
C ILE A 134 -1.76 2.53 7.59
N ILE A 135 -0.72 2.19 8.36
CA ILE A 135 -0.10 3.08 9.32
C ILE A 135 1.05 3.79 8.59
N THR A 136 0.81 5.02 8.14
CA THR A 136 1.68 5.72 7.19
C THR A 136 3.06 5.98 7.73
N ASP A 137 3.25 6.05 9.04
CA ASP A 137 4.53 6.27 9.71
C ASP A 137 4.92 5.15 10.69
N GLU A 138 4.61 3.90 10.35
CA GLU A 138 4.92 2.70 11.15
C GLU A 138 6.40 2.55 11.52
N TRP A 139 7.32 3.13 10.73
CA TRP A 139 8.76 3.14 11.06
C TRP A 139 9.08 3.90 12.35
N LYS A 140 8.16 4.74 12.86
CA LYS A 140 8.34 5.46 14.13
C LYS A 140 8.06 4.60 15.36
N MET A 141 7.51 3.39 15.19
CA MET A 141 7.20 2.50 16.29
C MET A 141 8.45 2.18 17.12
N THR A 142 8.32 2.31 18.44
CA THR A 142 9.35 1.97 19.41
C THR A 142 8.88 0.86 20.34
N SER A 143 9.81 0.22 21.04
CA SER A 143 9.47 -0.82 22.02
C SER A 143 8.54 -0.31 23.13
N ALA A 144 8.60 0.97 23.49
CA ALA A 144 7.76 1.59 24.52
C ALA A 144 6.28 1.68 24.13
N GLN A 145 5.97 1.67 22.84
CA GLN A 145 4.60 1.81 22.32
C GLN A 145 3.92 0.45 22.06
N VAL A 146 4.66 -0.66 22.20
CA VAL A 146 4.17 -2.00 21.86
C VAL A 146 2.93 -2.38 22.67
N ALA A 147 2.94 -2.17 23.99
CA ALA A 147 1.81 -2.51 24.85
C ALA A 147 0.55 -1.75 24.46
N HIS A 148 0.67 -0.44 24.23
CA HIS A 148 -0.45 0.39 23.81
C HIS A 148 -0.98 -0.01 22.42
N PHE A 149 -0.09 -0.35 21.48
CA PHE A 149 -0.52 -0.83 20.17
C PHE A 149 -1.24 -2.18 20.25
N GLN A 150 -0.81 -3.09 21.15
CA GLN A 150 -1.53 -4.34 21.41
C GLN A 150 -2.95 -4.11 21.95
N GLU A 151 -3.14 -3.14 22.84
CA GLU A 151 -4.47 -2.74 23.33
C GLU A 151 -5.36 -2.25 22.19
N ILE A 152 -4.83 -1.39 21.31
CA ILE A 152 -5.56 -0.91 20.13
C ILE A 152 -5.96 -2.08 19.22
N LEU A 153 -5.06 -3.02 18.97
CA LEU A 153 -5.38 -4.20 18.15
C LEU A 153 -6.44 -5.08 18.81
N ASN A 154 -6.43 -5.22 20.14
CA ASN A 154 -7.49 -5.94 20.87
C ASN A 154 -8.85 -5.27 20.66
N ASP A 155 -8.91 -3.94 20.75
CA ASP A 155 -10.15 -3.19 20.56
C ASP A 155 -10.64 -3.25 19.11
N VAL A 156 -9.74 -3.15 18.12
CA VAL A 156 -10.06 -3.37 16.70
C VAL A 156 -10.58 -4.80 16.48
N GLY A 157 -9.97 -5.80 17.13
CA GLY A 157 -10.35 -7.20 17.04
C GLY A 157 -11.79 -7.47 17.47
N ARG A 158 -12.35 -6.69 18.41
CA ARG A 158 -13.77 -6.79 18.83
C ARG A 158 -14.75 -6.49 17.68
N TYR A 159 -14.30 -5.79 16.64
CA TYR A 159 -15.11 -5.45 15.47
C TYR A 159 -14.86 -6.34 14.26
N ALA A 160 -13.91 -7.27 14.34
CA ALA A 160 -13.47 -8.11 13.20
C ALA A 160 -14.37 -9.32 12.93
N ASP A 161 -15.40 -9.56 13.75
CA ASP A 161 -16.32 -10.68 13.54
C ASP A 161 -17.04 -10.56 12.18
N GLY A 162 -16.91 -11.59 11.35
CA GLY A 162 -17.45 -11.66 10.00
C GLY A 162 -16.82 -10.70 8.98
N VAL A 163 -15.76 -9.96 9.33
CA VAL A 163 -15.20 -8.88 8.50
C VAL A 163 -13.68 -8.96 8.41
N GLN A 164 -13.11 -8.74 7.21
CA GLN A 164 -11.66 -8.74 7.02
C GLN A 164 -11.06 -7.36 7.34
N ILE A 165 -10.21 -7.29 8.37
CA ILE A 165 -9.43 -6.11 8.73
C ILE A 165 -7.95 -6.50 8.72
N SER A 166 -7.13 -5.80 7.92
CA SER A 166 -5.76 -6.27 7.61
C SER A 166 -4.86 -6.43 8.85
N LEU A 167 -5.02 -5.55 9.85
CA LEU A 167 -4.21 -5.58 11.08
C LEU A 167 -4.55 -6.71 12.06
N VAL A 168 -5.64 -7.45 11.85
CA VAL A 168 -6.05 -8.52 12.78
C VAL A 168 -6.35 -9.84 12.08
N THR A 169 -6.77 -9.80 10.81
CA THR A 169 -7.19 -11.00 10.07
C THR A 169 -6.13 -11.55 9.11
N ASP A 170 -5.33 -10.69 8.45
CA ASP A 170 -4.48 -11.11 7.33
C ASP A 170 -3.53 -12.24 7.72
N ARG A 171 -2.81 -12.12 8.85
CA ARG A 171 -1.81 -13.13 9.22
C ARG A 171 -2.42 -14.51 9.44
N GLY A 172 -3.63 -14.61 9.97
CA GLY A 172 -4.32 -15.89 10.17
C GLY A 172 -4.85 -16.51 8.87
N MET A 173 -5.05 -15.71 7.82
CA MET A 173 -5.61 -16.13 6.53
C MET A 173 -4.56 -16.42 5.46
N LEU A 174 -3.31 -16.03 5.68
CA LEU A 174 -2.23 -16.16 4.71
C LEU A 174 -1.53 -17.53 4.81
N ASP A 175 -1.45 -18.21 3.68
CA ASP A 175 -0.67 -19.44 3.45
C ASP A 175 0.76 -19.16 2.96
N LYS A 176 1.04 -17.92 2.56
CA LYS A 176 2.32 -17.44 2.05
C LYS A 176 2.52 -15.94 2.32
N PRO A 177 3.76 -15.42 2.22
CA PRO A 177 4.03 -13.99 2.37
C PRO A 177 3.24 -13.11 1.39
N SER A 178 2.73 -11.97 1.88
CA SER A 178 1.91 -10.99 1.16
C SER A 178 2.60 -9.64 0.98
N HIS A 179 3.90 -9.68 0.68
CA HIS A 179 4.73 -8.50 0.43
C HIS A 179 4.21 -7.66 -0.75
N CYS A 180 4.61 -6.38 -0.82
CA CYS A 180 4.28 -5.46 -1.90
C CYS A 180 4.87 -5.90 -3.25
N ASP A 181 6.10 -6.44 -3.24
CA ASP A 181 6.86 -6.85 -4.44
C ASP A 181 7.03 -5.73 -5.50
N ALA A 182 7.12 -4.47 -5.05
CA ALA A 182 7.47 -3.33 -5.90
C ALA A 182 8.86 -3.51 -6.52
N GLY A 183 8.96 -3.28 -7.83
CA GLY A 183 10.18 -3.56 -8.61
C GLY A 183 10.39 -5.03 -8.97
N VAL A 184 9.51 -5.94 -8.52
CA VAL A 184 9.60 -7.38 -8.84
C VAL A 184 8.37 -7.87 -9.59
N ARG A 185 7.19 -7.52 -9.09
CA ARG A 185 5.88 -7.92 -9.65
C ARG A 185 5.06 -6.74 -10.12
N HIS A 186 5.41 -5.52 -9.73
CA HIS A 186 4.73 -4.34 -10.24
C HIS A 186 5.69 -3.16 -10.35
N LEU A 187 5.29 -2.23 -11.22
CA LEU A 187 5.89 -0.91 -11.39
C LEU A 187 4.80 0.15 -11.40
N THR A 188 5.22 1.39 -11.34
CA THR A 188 4.37 2.56 -11.53
C THR A 188 4.75 3.28 -12.80
N VAL A 189 3.79 3.74 -13.58
CA VAL A 189 3.99 4.79 -14.58
C VAL A 189 3.36 6.08 -14.06
N ALA A 190 4.16 7.14 -14.05
CA ALA A 190 3.75 8.45 -13.55
C ALA A 190 3.30 9.37 -14.70
N PRO A 191 2.71 10.56 -14.39
CA PRO A 191 2.22 11.49 -15.41
C PRO A 191 3.25 11.96 -16.44
N ASP A 192 4.53 11.90 -16.11
CA ASP A 192 5.66 12.23 -17.00
C ASP A 192 6.00 11.13 -18.01
N GLY A 193 5.28 10.00 -17.98
CA GLY A 193 5.51 8.85 -18.84
C GLY A 193 6.72 7.99 -18.45
N ARG A 194 7.31 8.23 -17.27
CA ARG A 194 8.42 7.44 -16.74
C ARG A 194 7.92 6.32 -15.83
N PHE A 195 8.70 5.25 -15.79
CA PHE A 195 8.48 4.13 -14.89
C PHE A 195 9.20 4.34 -13.57
N TYR A 196 8.59 3.91 -12.47
CA TYR A 196 9.15 3.95 -11.13
C TYR A 196 8.86 2.64 -10.41
N VAL A 197 9.69 2.29 -9.42
CA VAL A 197 9.49 1.09 -8.59
C VAL A 197 8.11 1.08 -7.93
N CYS A 198 7.67 2.22 -7.39
CA CYS A 198 6.30 2.45 -6.92
C CYS A 198 5.99 3.96 -6.88
N PRO A 199 4.76 4.39 -6.57
CA PRO A 199 4.42 5.81 -6.50
C PRO A 199 5.27 6.60 -5.50
N GLY A 200 5.68 5.95 -4.40
CA GLY A 200 6.53 6.58 -3.39
C GLY A 200 7.91 6.95 -3.93
N PHE A 201 8.48 6.20 -4.88
CA PHE A 201 9.76 6.57 -5.51
C PHE A 201 9.59 7.81 -6.39
N PHE A 202 8.56 7.84 -7.23
CA PHE A 202 8.22 9.00 -8.06
C PHE A 202 8.05 10.28 -7.23
N LEU A 203 7.30 10.20 -6.13
CA LEU A 203 7.02 11.35 -5.27
C LEU A 203 8.22 11.79 -4.42
N GLU A 204 9.19 10.90 -4.17
CA GLU A 204 10.40 11.24 -3.41
C GLU A 204 11.44 11.90 -4.31
N ASP A 205 11.70 11.31 -5.47
CA ASP A 205 12.70 11.78 -6.41
C ASP A 205 12.32 11.37 -7.85
N PRO A 206 11.90 12.33 -8.70
CA PRO A 206 11.58 12.05 -10.11
C PRO A 206 12.75 11.49 -10.93
N ASP A 207 13.99 11.64 -10.48
CA ASP A 207 15.17 11.10 -11.16
C ASP A 207 15.39 9.59 -10.87
N ASP A 208 14.66 9.01 -9.90
CA ASP A 208 14.66 7.55 -9.62
C ASP A 208 13.89 6.71 -10.65
N SER A 209 13.70 7.25 -11.85
CA SER A 209 13.01 6.53 -12.92
C SER A 209 13.78 5.27 -13.34
N CYS A 210 13.04 4.21 -13.60
CA CYS A 210 13.53 2.94 -14.13
C CYS A 210 13.17 2.78 -15.61
N GLY A 211 13.22 3.89 -16.36
CA GLY A 211 12.90 3.95 -17.79
C GLY A 211 11.62 4.74 -18.11
N SER A 212 11.08 4.56 -19.31
CA SER A 212 9.90 5.29 -19.79
C SER A 212 9.04 4.44 -20.73
N VAL A 213 7.79 4.88 -20.95
CA VAL A 213 6.87 4.21 -21.89
C VAL A 213 7.39 4.17 -23.34
N ASP A 214 8.38 5.00 -23.67
CA ASP A 214 9.03 5.05 -24.99
C ASP A 214 10.30 4.19 -25.05
N GLU A 215 11.10 4.16 -23.98
CA GLU A 215 12.40 3.48 -23.96
C GLU A 215 12.34 2.08 -23.31
N GLY A 216 11.23 1.74 -22.65
CA GLY A 216 11.06 0.51 -21.89
C GLY A 216 11.53 0.64 -20.44
N VAL A 217 11.73 -0.51 -19.79
CA VAL A 217 12.03 -0.61 -18.35
C VAL A 217 13.46 -1.11 -18.14
N TYR A 218 14.20 -0.44 -17.27
CA TYR A 218 15.47 -0.89 -16.72
C TYR A 218 15.54 -0.54 -15.23
N ILE A 219 15.57 -1.56 -14.37
CA ILE A 219 15.65 -1.40 -12.91
C ILE A 219 17.10 -1.62 -12.47
N PRO A 220 17.82 -0.58 -11.99
CA PRO A 220 19.16 -0.76 -11.45
C PRO A 220 19.15 -1.70 -10.23
N LEU A 221 20.10 -2.65 -10.19
CA LEU A 221 20.28 -3.58 -9.07
C LEU A 221 18.97 -4.33 -8.71
N GLU A 222 18.22 -4.79 -9.72
CA GLU A 222 16.92 -5.45 -9.59
C GLU A 222 16.91 -6.56 -8.53
N GLU A 223 18.03 -7.28 -8.37
CA GLU A 223 18.20 -8.33 -7.38
C GLU A 223 17.89 -7.88 -5.95
N LEU A 224 18.21 -6.63 -5.58
CA LEU A 224 18.00 -6.12 -4.23
C LEU A 224 16.51 -5.99 -3.87
N TYR A 225 15.63 -5.87 -4.88
CA TYR A 225 14.19 -5.81 -4.63
C TYR A 225 13.61 -7.19 -4.31
N ARG A 226 14.30 -8.29 -4.63
CA ARG A 226 13.81 -9.66 -4.40
C ARG A 226 13.93 -10.11 -2.94
N LEU A 227 13.04 -11.02 -2.53
CA LEU A 227 13.00 -11.52 -1.15
C LEU A 227 14.25 -12.32 -0.78
N ASP A 228 14.78 -13.13 -1.70
CA ASP A 228 16.00 -13.94 -1.50
C ASP A 228 17.25 -13.10 -1.22
N HIS A 229 17.22 -11.81 -1.60
CA HIS A 229 18.26 -10.80 -1.37
C HIS A 229 17.91 -9.82 -0.23
N ALA A 230 16.93 -10.16 0.61
CA ALA A 230 16.57 -9.43 1.83
C ALA A 230 16.90 -10.30 3.07
N PRO A 231 18.11 -10.19 3.65
CA PRO A 231 18.61 -11.12 4.66
C PRO A 231 17.69 -11.28 5.88
N ILE A 232 17.10 -10.17 6.35
CA ILE A 232 16.14 -10.17 7.46
C ILE A 232 14.80 -10.78 7.02
N CYS A 233 14.26 -10.30 5.90
CA CYS A 233 12.89 -10.62 5.51
C CYS A 233 12.73 -12.07 5.03
N ARG A 234 13.77 -12.66 4.41
CA ARG A 234 13.71 -14.02 3.86
C ARG A 234 13.53 -15.11 4.92
N VAL A 235 13.89 -14.82 6.17
CA VAL A 235 13.75 -15.73 7.32
C VAL A 235 12.59 -15.32 8.25
N CYS A 236 11.88 -14.24 7.92
CA CYS A 236 10.80 -13.70 8.73
C CYS A 236 9.45 -14.39 8.39
N ASP A 237 8.60 -14.53 9.39
CA ASP A 237 7.28 -15.17 9.28
C ASP A 237 6.10 -14.21 9.56
N ALA A 238 6.38 -12.91 9.60
CA ALA A 238 5.35 -11.85 9.59
C ALA A 238 4.78 -11.69 8.17
N TRP A 239 4.10 -12.72 7.65
CA TRP A 239 3.63 -12.80 6.26
C TRP A 239 2.63 -11.71 5.83
N GLN A 240 1.98 -11.04 6.78
CA GLN A 240 1.13 -9.88 6.53
C GLN A 240 1.92 -8.59 6.30
N CYS A 241 3.21 -8.54 6.67
CA CYS A 241 4.09 -7.41 6.43
C CYS A 241 4.17 -7.13 4.93
N LYS A 242 4.15 -5.85 4.56
CA LYS A 242 4.25 -5.42 3.16
C LYS A 242 5.68 -5.26 2.66
N ARG A 243 6.70 -5.31 3.53
CA ARG A 243 8.12 -5.12 3.17
C ARG A 243 8.29 -3.93 2.22
N CYS A 244 7.92 -2.73 2.68
CA CYS A 244 7.93 -1.53 1.85
C CYS A 244 9.35 -1.11 1.47
N VAL A 245 9.79 -1.42 0.25
CA VAL A 245 11.14 -1.08 -0.25
C VAL A 245 11.40 0.43 -0.34
N TRP A 246 10.35 1.25 -0.54
CA TRP A 246 10.44 2.71 -0.47
C TRP A 246 10.81 3.17 0.95
N MET A 247 10.11 2.63 1.95
CA MET A 247 10.36 2.95 3.36
C MET A 247 11.74 2.44 3.80
N ASN A 248 12.13 1.25 3.36
CA ASN A 248 13.46 0.68 3.60
C ASN A 248 14.54 1.68 3.15
N ARG A 249 14.49 2.13 1.88
CA ARG A 249 15.46 3.09 1.35
C ARG A 249 15.41 4.43 2.09
N LYS A 250 14.22 4.96 2.36
CA LYS A 250 14.05 6.23 3.09
C LYS A 250 14.61 6.20 4.51
N ARG A 251 14.70 5.02 5.13
CA ARG A 251 15.08 4.87 6.55
C ARG A 251 16.46 4.25 6.76
N THR A 252 16.95 3.49 5.81
CA THR A 252 18.21 2.74 5.93
C THR A 252 19.18 2.98 4.78
N LEU A 253 18.76 3.76 3.76
CA LEU A 253 19.45 3.94 2.47
C LEU A 253 19.51 2.67 1.60
N GLU A 254 18.92 1.57 2.07
CA GLU A 254 18.92 0.27 1.38
C GLU A 254 17.48 -0.17 1.06
N VAL A 255 17.22 -0.64 -0.17
CA VAL A 255 15.87 -1.12 -0.56
C VAL A 255 15.51 -2.46 0.08
N ASN A 256 16.52 -3.26 0.43
CA ASN A 256 16.35 -4.64 0.92
C ASN A 256 16.41 -4.77 2.45
N THR A 257 16.69 -3.68 3.18
CA THR A 257 16.86 -3.67 4.64
C THR A 257 15.74 -2.88 5.31
N PRO A 258 14.84 -3.52 6.08
CA PRO A 258 13.76 -2.82 6.76
C PRO A 258 14.25 -1.97 7.93
N SER A 259 13.48 -0.94 8.25
CA SER A 259 13.69 -0.16 9.48
C SER A 259 13.24 -0.94 10.72
N ARG A 260 13.82 -0.65 11.88
CA ARG A 260 13.45 -1.31 13.14
C ARG A 260 11.97 -1.13 13.49
N GLY A 261 11.42 0.08 13.35
CA GLY A 261 10.01 0.35 13.68
C GLY A 261 9.02 -0.41 12.78
N GLN A 262 9.35 -0.58 11.50
CA GLN A 262 8.55 -1.39 10.58
C GLN A 262 8.48 -2.86 11.03
N CYS A 263 9.63 -3.42 11.43
CA CYS A 263 9.70 -4.78 11.97
C CYS A 263 8.88 -4.91 13.25
N ILE A 264 9.05 -3.99 14.22
CA ILE A 264 8.26 -4.02 15.47
C ILE A 264 6.76 -4.01 15.17
N THR A 265 6.30 -3.05 14.37
CA THR A 265 4.88 -2.92 14.03
C THR A 265 4.32 -4.20 13.43
N SER A 266 5.02 -4.75 12.43
CA SER A 266 4.61 -5.99 11.77
C SER A 266 4.58 -7.19 12.71
N HIS A 267 5.55 -7.31 13.62
CA HIS A 267 5.58 -8.42 14.56
C HIS A 267 4.54 -8.30 15.68
N VAL A 268 4.18 -7.08 16.11
CA VAL A 268 3.06 -6.87 17.03
C VAL A 268 1.75 -7.33 16.40
N VAL A 269 1.50 -6.97 15.13
CA VAL A 269 0.34 -7.43 14.35
C VAL A 269 0.34 -8.96 14.21
N ARG A 270 1.49 -9.57 13.88
CA ARG A 270 1.63 -11.02 13.76
C ARG A 270 1.24 -11.71 15.07
N ASN A 271 1.80 -11.25 16.19
CA ASN A 271 1.57 -11.87 17.49
C ASN A 271 0.11 -11.72 17.95
N HIS A 272 -0.51 -10.58 17.63
CA HIS A 272 -1.93 -10.37 17.89
C HIS A 272 -2.83 -11.35 17.11
N ALA A 273 -2.48 -11.67 15.86
CA ALA A 273 -3.24 -12.61 15.05
C ALA A 273 -3.00 -14.09 15.42
N LEU A 274 -1.87 -14.41 16.06
CA LEU A 274 -1.46 -15.77 16.44
C LEU A 274 -1.58 -16.04 17.95
N LYS A 275 -2.47 -15.36 18.67
CA LYS A 275 -2.60 -15.44 20.14
C LYS A 275 -2.73 -16.86 20.70
N ASP A 276 -3.33 -17.77 19.95
CA ASP A 276 -3.53 -19.16 20.37
C ASP A 276 -2.30 -20.07 20.12
N ASN A 277 -1.30 -19.57 19.37
CA ASN A 277 -0.01 -20.23 19.17
C ASN A 277 1.11 -19.18 18.96
N PRO A 278 1.47 -18.43 20.01
CA PRO A 278 2.39 -17.31 19.88
C PRO A 278 3.82 -17.82 19.69
N THR A 279 4.35 -17.61 18.49
CA THR A 279 5.78 -17.70 18.23
C THR A 279 6.49 -16.47 18.83
N PRO A 280 7.53 -16.65 19.70
CA PRO A 280 8.24 -15.53 20.32
C PRO A 280 8.65 -14.48 19.29
N TYR A 281 8.54 -13.19 19.65
CA TYR A 281 9.18 -12.15 18.88
C TYR A 281 10.70 -12.36 18.98
N LEU A 282 11.30 -12.84 17.90
CA LEU A 282 12.73 -12.76 17.69
C LEU A 282 12.99 -11.39 17.09
N ASP A 283 13.71 -10.52 17.79
CA ASP A 283 14.15 -9.27 17.20
C ASP A 283 15.05 -9.63 16.01
N PRO A 284 14.63 -9.35 14.76
CA PRO A 284 15.40 -9.76 13.60
C PRO A 284 16.79 -9.12 13.57
N PHE A 285 17.01 -8.02 14.30
CA PHE A 285 18.32 -7.39 14.42
C PHE A 285 19.25 -8.11 15.41
N GLU A 286 18.71 -8.89 16.36
CA GLU A 286 19.51 -9.79 17.21
C GLU A 286 20.00 -11.04 16.45
N LEU A 287 19.34 -11.40 15.34
CA LEU A 287 19.72 -12.52 14.48
C LEU A 287 20.86 -12.18 13.52
N ILE A 288 21.06 -10.91 13.15
CA ILE A 288 22.14 -10.46 12.24
C ILE A 288 23.48 -10.32 12.97
N GLY A 289 23.45 -10.20 14.30
CA GLY A 289 24.65 -10.10 15.13
C GLY A 289 25.29 -11.44 15.53
N ARG A 290 24.81 -12.56 14.97
CA ARG A 290 25.33 -13.91 15.23
C ARG A 290 25.94 -14.53 13.98
#